data_AF-A0A2G5ULF9-F1
#
_entry.id   AF-A0A2G5ULF9-F1
#
_cell.length_a   1.000
_cell.length_b   1.000
_cell.length_c   1.000
_cell.angle_alpha   90.00
_cell.angle_beta   90.00
_cell.angle_gamma   90.00
#
_symmetry.space_group_name_H-M   'P 1'
#
loop_
_entity.id
_entity.type
_entity.pdbx_description
1 polymer ?
#
loop_
_entity_poly.entity_id
_entity_poly.type
_entity_poly.pdbx_seq_one_letter_code
_entity_poly.pdbx_strand_id
1 'polypeptide(L)'
;MDEDNEIGLPQKGINQIVKEIIPDVRIANESRDMINACCVEFVKHVAREAQKIASQDQRKTIYHEHVQKALQNLGFTADYLEAADSVLDACKVEAEKKLKRKNSRLEKCGIPEEKLYEMQQELIAKARQKEIDQQMAHQQAQAAALAAANAQMFGGEGPSDGTAAPTDDDYDN
;
A
#
# COMPACT_ATOMS: atom_id res chain seq x y z
N MET A 1 -30.57 -13.24 -18.53
CA MET A 1 -29.31 -13.98 -18.66
C MET A 1 -28.26 -12.90 -18.77
N ASP A 2 -27.43 -12.75 -17.75
CA ASP A 2 -26.68 -11.53 -17.46
C ASP A 2 -25.56 -11.26 -18.48
N GLU A 3 -25.90 -10.55 -19.57
CA GLU A 3 -24.92 -10.00 -20.53
C GLU A 3 -24.17 -8.79 -19.95
N ASP A 4 -24.67 -8.19 -18.87
CA ASP A 4 -24.12 -6.97 -18.23
C ASP A 4 -22.85 -7.21 -17.38
N ASN A 5 -22.39 -8.46 -17.25
CA ASN A 5 -21.18 -8.82 -16.52
C ASN A 5 -20.00 -9.17 -17.44
N GLU A 6 -19.99 -8.68 -18.69
CA GLU A 6 -18.88 -8.90 -19.61
C GLU A 6 -17.64 -8.12 -19.14
N ILE A 7 -16.79 -8.78 -18.35
CA ILE A 7 -15.45 -8.31 -17.99
C ILE A 7 -14.65 -8.19 -19.29
N GLY A 8 -14.61 -6.98 -19.84
CA GLY A 8 -13.85 -6.63 -21.03
C GLY A 8 -12.40 -6.29 -20.71
N LEU A 9 -11.52 -6.43 -21.71
CA LEU A 9 -10.16 -5.92 -21.63
C LEU A 9 -10.15 -4.37 -21.68
N PRO A 10 -9.13 -3.70 -21.11
CA PRO A 10 -9.05 -2.24 -21.15
C PRO A 10 -9.03 -1.69 -22.58
N GLN A 11 -10.10 -0.98 -22.95
CA GLN A 11 -10.31 -0.46 -24.31
C GLN A 11 -9.15 0.41 -24.81
N LYS A 12 -8.55 1.20 -23.92
CA LYS A 12 -7.37 2.03 -24.23
C LYS A 12 -6.16 1.19 -24.65
N GLY A 13 -5.94 0.05 -24.00
CA GLY A 13 -4.83 -0.85 -24.31
C GLY A 13 -4.97 -1.49 -25.69
N ILE A 14 -6.17 -1.98 -26.01
CA ILE A 14 -6.47 -2.53 -27.33
C ILE A 14 -6.30 -1.45 -28.41
N ASN A 15 -6.86 -0.26 -28.20
CA ASN A 15 -6.73 0.84 -29.15
C ASN A 15 -5.28 1.28 -29.39
N GLN A 16 -4.42 1.16 -28.36
CA GLN A 16 -2.99 1.45 -28.48
C GLN A 16 -2.31 0.40 -29.38
N ILE A 17 -2.53 -0.89 -29.13
CA ILE A 17 -1.98 -1.99 -29.95
C ILE A 17 -2.42 -1.85 -31.40
N VAL A 18 -3.71 -1.59 -31.64
CA VAL A 18 -4.25 -1.43 -33.00
C VAL A 18 -3.54 -0.30 -33.76
N LYS A 19 -3.27 0.84 -33.10
CA LYS A 19 -2.53 1.96 -33.70
C LYS A 19 -1.06 1.65 -33.94
N GLU A 20 -0.44 0.83 -33.10
CA GLU A 20 0.94 0.40 -33.27
C GLU A 20 1.10 -0.52 -34.48
N ILE A 21 0.12 -1.40 -34.73
CA ILE A 21 0.14 -2.30 -35.90
C ILE A 21 -0.25 -1.57 -37.19
N ILE A 22 -1.20 -0.63 -37.13
CA ILE A 22 -1.73 0.07 -38.31
C ILE A 22 -1.82 1.60 -38.05
N PRO A 23 -0.69 2.33 -38.10
CA PRO A 23 -0.62 3.73 -37.65
C PRO A 23 -1.37 4.72 -38.56
N ASP A 24 -1.34 4.50 -39.88
CA ASP A 24 -1.83 5.48 -40.86
C ASP A 24 -3.27 5.23 -41.34
N VAL A 25 -3.99 4.31 -40.68
CA VAL A 25 -5.34 3.92 -41.08
C VAL A 25 -6.38 4.41 -40.08
N ARG A 26 -7.37 5.14 -40.60
CA ARG A 26 -8.56 5.50 -39.83
C ARG A 26 -9.48 4.29 -39.72
N ILE A 27 -9.64 3.77 -38.51
CA ILE A 27 -10.57 2.69 -38.20
C ILE A 27 -11.92 3.29 -37.76
N ALA A 28 -13.04 2.68 -38.16
CA ALA A 28 -14.38 3.08 -37.72
C ALA A 28 -14.61 2.68 -36.26
N ASN A 29 -15.51 3.37 -35.55
CA ASN A 29 -15.80 3.06 -34.14
C ASN A 29 -16.39 1.65 -33.98
N GLU A 30 -17.36 1.29 -34.83
CA GLU A 30 -17.96 -0.05 -34.84
C GLU A 30 -16.90 -1.16 -35.05
N SER A 31 -15.90 -0.93 -35.90
CA SER A 31 -14.80 -1.88 -36.09
C SER A 31 -13.93 -2.02 -34.83
N ARG A 32 -13.70 -0.93 -34.08
CA ARG A 32 -12.98 -1.00 -32.80
C ARG A 32 -13.77 -1.81 -31.78
N ASP A 33 -15.07 -1.60 -31.71
CA ASP A 33 -15.95 -2.34 -30.80
C ASP A 33 -16.00 -3.83 -31.15
N MET A 34 -16.05 -4.15 -32.45
CA MET A 34 -15.93 -5.53 -32.92
C MET A 34 -14.59 -6.16 -32.55
N ILE A 35 -13.47 -5.45 -32.71
CA ILE A 35 -12.15 -5.93 -32.29
C ILE A 35 -12.13 -6.20 -30.77
N ASN A 36 -12.69 -5.31 -29.95
CA ASN A 36 -12.78 -5.51 -28.51
C ASN A 36 -13.55 -6.79 -28.15
N ALA A 37 -14.71 -6.99 -28.79
CA ALA A 37 -15.50 -8.21 -28.61
C ALA A 37 -14.73 -9.47 -29.03
N CYS A 38 -14.01 -9.41 -30.16
CA CYS A 38 -13.14 -10.50 -30.61
C CYS A 38 -12.01 -10.80 -29.61
N CYS A 39 -11.40 -9.80 -28.98
CA CYS A 39 -10.37 -10.04 -27.98
C CYS A 39 -10.90 -10.77 -26.74
N VAL A 40 -12.13 -10.44 -26.31
CA VAL A 40 -12.79 -11.13 -25.19
C VAL A 40 -13.16 -12.57 -25.59
N GLU A 41 -13.70 -12.76 -26.80
CA GLU A 41 -14.02 -14.08 -27.34
C GLU A 41 -12.77 -14.94 -27.46
N PHE A 42 -11.65 -14.38 -27.94
CA PHE A 42 -10.37 -15.08 -28.08
C PHE A 42 -9.93 -15.69 -26.74
N VAL A 43 -9.97 -14.92 -25.65
CA VAL A 43 -9.64 -15.44 -24.31
C VAL A 43 -10.59 -16.58 -23.92
N LYS A 44 -11.90 -16.41 -24.16
CA LYS A 44 -12.91 -17.46 -23.88
C LYS A 44 -12.67 -18.70 -24.74
N HIS A 45 -12.24 -18.55 -25.99
CA HIS A 45 -12.04 -19.65 -26.93
C HIS A 45 -10.84 -20.51 -26.52
N VAL A 46 -9.69 -19.89 -26.26
CA VAL A 46 -8.49 -20.58 -25.77
C VAL A 46 -8.76 -21.21 -24.40
N ALA A 47 -9.45 -20.50 -23.48
CA ALA A 47 -9.77 -21.03 -22.16
C ALA A 47 -10.68 -22.27 -22.23
N ARG A 48 -11.67 -22.29 -23.14
CA ARG A 48 -12.55 -23.45 -23.34
C ARG A 48 -11.76 -24.68 -23.81
N GLU A 49 -10.85 -24.53 -24.77
CA GLU A 49 -10.03 -25.63 -25.26
C GLU A 49 -9.02 -26.10 -24.19
N ALA A 50 -8.37 -25.17 -23.47
CA ALA A 50 -7.47 -25.51 -22.38
C ALA A 50 -8.19 -26.24 -21.23
N GLN A 51 -9.43 -25.85 -20.91
CA GLN A 51 -10.27 -26.53 -19.92
C GLN A 51 -10.62 -27.95 -20.36
N LYS A 52 -10.93 -28.17 -21.63
CA LYS A 52 -11.18 -29.50 -22.20
C LYS A 52 -9.95 -30.40 -22.06
N ILE A 53 -8.76 -29.89 -22.39
CA ILE A 53 -7.49 -30.62 -22.26
C ILE A 53 -7.20 -30.95 -20.78
N ALA A 54 -7.31 -29.97 -19.89
CA ALA A 54 -7.12 -30.18 -18.46
C ALA A 54 -8.06 -31.26 -17.91
N SER A 55 -9.30 -31.28 -18.38
CA SER A 55 -10.31 -32.27 -17.97
C SER A 55 -10.00 -33.66 -18.51
N GLN A 56 -9.46 -33.76 -19.73
CA GLN A 56 -8.96 -35.03 -20.30
C GLN A 56 -7.78 -35.58 -19.49
N ASP A 57 -6.89 -34.71 -19.03
CA ASP A 57 -5.75 -35.07 -18.17
C ASP A 57 -6.15 -35.29 -16.69
N GLN A 58 -7.45 -35.31 -16.38
CA GLN A 58 -8.01 -35.47 -15.04
C GLN A 58 -7.51 -34.44 -14.02
N ARG A 59 -7.19 -33.22 -14.47
CA ARG A 59 -6.73 -32.11 -13.63
C ARG A 59 -7.87 -31.12 -13.38
N LYS A 60 -8.04 -30.71 -12.12
CA LYS A 60 -8.96 -29.63 -11.73
C LYS A 60 -8.39 -28.22 -11.98
N THR A 61 -7.08 -28.13 -12.18
CA THR A 61 -6.34 -26.87 -12.38
C THR A 61 -5.82 -26.84 -13.81
N ILE A 62 -6.02 -25.71 -14.50
CA ILE A 62 -5.42 -25.48 -15.82
C ILE A 62 -3.96 -25.06 -15.61
N TYR A 63 -3.02 -25.81 -16.18
CA TYR A 63 -1.59 -25.50 -16.20
C TYR A 63 -1.16 -24.94 -17.55
N HIS A 64 0.07 -24.40 -17.62
CA HIS A 64 0.62 -23.82 -18.84
C HIS A 64 0.68 -24.81 -20.01
N GLU A 65 0.94 -26.09 -19.75
CA GLU A 65 1.00 -27.15 -20.77
C GLU A 65 -0.36 -27.32 -21.47
N HIS A 66 -1.46 -27.17 -20.73
CA HIS A 66 -2.80 -27.25 -21.33
C HIS A 66 -3.06 -26.06 -22.27
N VAL A 67 -2.53 -24.88 -21.96
CA VAL A 67 -2.66 -23.68 -22.80
C VAL A 67 -1.82 -23.82 -24.08
N GLN A 68 -0.58 -24.32 -23.97
CA GLN A 68 0.26 -24.61 -25.14
C GLN A 68 -0.41 -25.60 -26.08
N LYS A 69 -0.96 -26.69 -25.54
CA LYS A 69 -1.67 -27.70 -26.34
C LYS A 69 -2.99 -27.16 -26.91
N ALA A 70 -3.69 -26.28 -26.19
CA ALA A 70 -4.87 -25.61 -26.72
C ALA A 70 -4.53 -24.75 -27.93
N LEU A 71 -3.45 -23.96 -27.86
CA LEU A 71 -2.99 -23.15 -28.99
C LEU A 71 -2.66 -24.00 -30.22
N GLN A 72 -2.01 -25.16 -30.02
CA GLN A 72 -1.74 -26.13 -31.09
C GLN A 72 -3.02 -26.73 -31.67
N ASN A 73 -3.95 -27.19 -30.83
CA ASN A 73 -5.22 -27.79 -31.26
C ASN A 73 -6.09 -26.81 -32.06
N LEU A 74 -6.07 -25.53 -31.68
CA LEU A 74 -6.82 -24.47 -32.35
C LEU A 74 -6.16 -23.99 -33.65
N GLY A 75 -4.96 -24.49 -33.97
CA GLY A 75 -4.25 -24.16 -35.21
C GLY A 75 -3.60 -22.78 -35.21
N PHE A 76 -3.26 -22.23 -34.04
CA PHE A 76 -2.46 -21.02 -33.97
C PHE A 76 -1.04 -21.27 -34.50
N THR A 77 -0.46 -20.23 -35.08
CA THR A 77 0.87 -20.25 -35.67
C THR A 77 1.97 -20.38 -34.60
N ALA A 78 3.18 -20.77 -35.03
CA ALA A 78 4.29 -21.06 -34.12
C ALA A 78 4.72 -19.83 -33.28
N ASP A 79 4.53 -18.62 -33.80
CA ASP A 79 4.76 -17.36 -33.10
C ASP A 79 3.92 -17.21 -31.82
N TYR A 80 2.68 -17.71 -31.78
CA TYR A 80 1.87 -17.71 -30.56
C TYR A 80 2.43 -18.67 -29.50
N LEU A 81 2.95 -19.82 -29.92
CA LEU A 81 3.56 -20.80 -29.02
C LEU A 81 4.87 -20.27 -28.44
N GLU A 82 5.73 -19.72 -29.30
CA GLU A 82 6.99 -19.09 -28.89
C GLU A 82 6.76 -17.91 -27.94
N ALA A 83 5.76 -17.06 -28.22
CA ALA A 83 5.38 -15.97 -27.33
C ALA A 83 4.89 -16.49 -25.97
N ALA A 84 4.07 -17.54 -25.94
CA ALA A 84 3.59 -18.15 -24.71
C ALA A 84 4.75 -18.71 -23.87
N ASP A 85 5.72 -19.38 -24.51
CA ASP A 85 6.89 -19.95 -23.86
C ASP A 85 7.80 -18.87 -23.29
N SER A 86 8.06 -17.81 -24.06
CA SER A 86 8.86 -16.67 -23.59
C SER A 86 8.22 -16.00 -22.37
N VAL A 87 6.90 -15.84 -22.34
CA VAL A 87 6.18 -15.25 -21.20
C VAL A 87 6.20 -16.20 -20.00
N LEU A 88 6.06 -17.50 -20.22
CA LEU A 88 6.14 -18.51 -19.17
C LEU A 88 7.49 -18.47 -18.46
N ASP A 89 8.59 -18.38 -19.21
CA ASP A 89 9.93 -18.33 -18.63
C ASP A 89 10.17 -17.03 -17.86
N ALA A 90 9.70 -15.89 -18.36
CA ALA A 90 9.70 -14.64 -17.61
C ALA A 90 8.91 -14.77 -16.29
N CYS A 91 7.72 -15.38 -16.33
CA CYS A 91 6.90 -15.63 -15.14
C CYS A 91 7.61 -16.53 -14.11
N LYS A 92 8.30 -17.59 -14.54
CA LYS A 92 9.08 -18.47 -13.66
C LYS A 92 10.19 -17.68 -12.95
N VAL A 93 10.96 -16.89 -13.70
CA VAL A 93 12.03 -16.04 -13.15
C VAL A 93 11.48 -15.05 -12.13
N GLU A 94 10.35 -14.41 -12.41
CA GLU A 94 9.71 -13.50 -11.46
C GLU A 94 9.19 -14.22 -10.21
N ALA A 95 8.60 -15.41 -10.35
CA ALA A 95 8.13 -16.21 -9.24
C ALA A 95 9.30 -16.60 -8.32
N GLU A 96 10.43 -17.02 -8.88
CA GLU A 96 11.66 -17.31 -8.13
C GLU A 96 12.20 -16.07 -7.41
N LYS A 97 12.24 -14.91 -8.08
CA LYS A 97 12.66 -13.64 -7.46
C LYS A 97 11.75 -13.27 -6.28
N LYS A 98 10.43 -13.43 -6.43
CA LYS A 98 9.45 -13.19 -5.36
C LYS A 98 9.64 -14.16 -4.20
N LEU A 99 9.90 -15.44 -4.46
CA LEU A 99 10.17 -16.44 -3.43
C LEU A 99 11.46 -16.12 -2.66
N LYS A 100 12.54 -15.81 -3.36
CA LYS A 100 13.82 -15.39 -2.75
C LYS A 100 13.65 -14.15 -1.87
N ARG A 101 12.85 -13.15 -2.30
CA ARG A 101 12.54 -11.96 -1.48
C ARG A 101 11.74 -12.30 -0.23
N LYS A 102 10.76 -13.21 -0.33
CA LYS A 102 9.94 -13.65 0.82
C LYS A 102 10.78 -14.41 1.85
N ASN A 103 11.60 -15.37 1.41
CA ASN A 103 12.50 -16.10 2.31
C ASN A 103 13.65 -15.23 2.86
N SER A 104 14.01 -14.13 2.19
CA SER A 104 15.14 -13.30 2.62
C SER A 104 14.84 -12.30 3.75
N ARG A 105 13.58 -12.04 4.12
CA ARG A 105 13.28 -10.98 5.12
C ARG A 105 13.17 -11.47 6.57
N LEU A 106 12.89 -12.76 6.80
CA LEU A 106 12.75 -13.31 8.15
C LEU A 106 13.87 -14.30 8.49
N GLU A 107 14.22 -15.21 7.57
CA GLU A 107 15.24 -16.23 7.84
C GLU A 107 16.69 -15.72 7.70
N LYS A 108 16.90 -14.61 6.98
CA LYS A 108 18.25 -14.03 6.75
C LYS A 108 18.63 -12.89 7.69
N CYS A 109 17.85 -12.61 8.73
CA CYS A 109 18.23 -11.59 9.72
C CYS A 109 19.51 -11.94 10.47
N GLY A 110 19.95 -13.21 10.48
CA GLY A 110 21.19 -13.67 11.14
C GLY A 110 21.19 -13.54 12.66
N ILE A 111 20.18 -12.86 13.22
CA ILE A 111 19.90 -12.72 14.64
C ILE A 111 18.98 -13.88 15.03
N PRO A 112 19.31 -14.67 16.06
CA PRO A 112 18.43 -15.71 16.57
C PRO A 112 17.05 -15.18 16.93
N GLU A 113 16.00 -15.98 16.72
CA GLU A 113 14.60 -15.60 16.99
C GLU A 113 14.41 -15.08 18.43
N GLU A 114 15.08 -15.71 19.41
CA GLU A 114 15.07 -15.31 20.81
C GLU A 114 15.58 -13.86 21.01
N LYS A 115 16.68 -13.50 20.35
CA LYS A 115 17.26 -12.15 20.43
C LYS A 115 16.39 -11.10 19.76
N LEU A 116 15.72 -11.47 18.65
CA LEU A 116 14.73 -10.59 18.00
C LEU A 116 13.53 -10.34 18.91
N TYR A 117 13.07 -11.37 19.64
CA TYR A 117 11.96 -11.26 20.57
C TYR A 117 12.30 -10.37 21.77
N GLU A 118 13.47 -10.54 22.38
CA GLU A 118 13.97 -9.63 23.44
C GLU A 118 13.99 -8.18 22.96
N MET A 119 14.55 -7.92 21.76
CA MET A 119 14.62 -6.57 21.20
C MET A 119 13.23 -5.98 20.91
N GLN A 120 12.29 -6.80 20.44
CA GLN A 120 10.90 -6.38 20.26
C GLN A 120 10.25 -5.99 21.59
N GLN A 121 10.43 -6.80 22.64
CA GLN A 121 9.90 -6.50 23.97
C GLN A 121 10.48 -5.20 24.54
N GLU A 122 11.79 -5.00 24.40
CA GLU A 122 12.46 -3.79 24.86
C GLU A 122 11.92 -2.53 24.15
N LEU A 123 11.75 -2.59 22.83
CA LEU A 123 11.17 -1.48 22.05
C LEU A 123 9.74 -1.15 22.50
N ILE A 124 8.92 -2.17 22.77
CA ILE A 124 7.55 -1.99 23.27
C ILE A 124 7.56 -1.37 24.67
N ALA A 125 8.44 -1.84 25.57
CA ALA A 125 8.57 -1.31 26.91
C ALA A 125 9.01 0.16 26.90
N LYS A 126 10.00 0.49 26.05
CA LYS A 126 10.49 1.86 25.87
C LYS A 126 9.42 2.79 25.28
N ALA A 127 8.59 2.30 24.35
CA ALA A 127 7.46 3.06 23.82
C ALA A 127 6.44 3.38 24.91
N ARG A 128 6.05 2.39 25.73
CA ARG A 128 5.13 2.60 26.87
C ARG A 128 5.68 3.59 27.89
N GLN A 129 6.96 3.47 28.25
CA GLN A 129 7.57 4.41 29.20
C GLN A 129 7.52 5.85 28.67
N LYS A 130 7.82 6.03 27.38
CA LYS A 130 7.79 7.35 26.74
C LYS A 130 6.37 7.96 26.75
N GLU A 131 5.33 7.16 26.58
CA GLU A 131 3.94 7.62 26.69
C GLU A 131 3.61 8.08 28.11
N ILE A 132 4.02 7.32 29.13
CA ILE A 132 3.84 7.69 30.53
C ILE A 132 4.57 8.99 30.85
N ASP A 133 5.83 9.11 30.43
CA ASP A 133 6.64 10.30 30.66
C ASP A 133 6.04 11.53 29.99
N GLN A 134 5.51 11.38 28.76
CA GLN A 134 4.79 12.45 28.06
C GLN A 134 3.51 12.86 28.79
N GLN A 135 2.75 11.88 29.30
CA GLN A 135 1.52 12.15 30.05
C GLN A 135 1.81 12.84 31.38
N MET A 136 2.86 12.41 32.10
CA MET A 136 3.32 13.08 33.32
C MET A 136 3.82 14.50 33.04
N ALA A 137 4.64 14.71 32.01
CA ALA A 137 5.12 16.04 31.65
C ALA A 137 3.96 16.99 31.29
N HIS A 138 2.94 16.49 30.59
CA HIS A 138 1.74 17.26 30.29
C HIS A 138 0.94 17.61 31.56
N GLN A 139 0.74 16.65 32.46
CA GLN A 139 0.04 16.88 33.72
C GLN A 139 0.80 17.86 34.62
N GLN A 140 2.14 17.77 34.66
CA GLN A 140 2.98 18.66 35.46
C GLN A 140 3.00 20.08 34.89
N ALA A 141 3.02 20.23 33.56
CA ALA A 141 2.88 21.54 32.90
C ALA A 141 1.52 22.19 33.20
N GLN A 142 0.42 21.41 33.16
CA GLN A 142 -0.90 21.90 33.54
C GLN A 142 -0.96 22.33 35.02
N ALA A 143 -0.40 21.52 35.94
CA ALA A 143 -0.38 21.84 37.36
C ALA A 143 0.45 23.10 37.66
N ALA A 144 1.61 23.26 37.02
CA ALA A 144 2.45 24.44 37.16
C ALA A 144 1.76 25.71 36.63
N ALA A 145 1.04 25.62 35.50
CA ALA A 145 0.26 26.72 34.96
C ALA A 145 -0.88 27.16 35.92
N LEU A 146 -1.58 26.20 36.53
CA LEU A 146 -2.61 26.46 37.55
C LEU A 146 -2.03 27.12 38.80
N ALA A 147 -0.88 26.63 39.29
CA ALA A 147 -0.21 27.22 40.45
C ALA A 147 0.27 28.66 40.19
N ALA A 148 0.83 28.92 39.01
CA ALA A 148 1.24 30.26 38.60
C ALA A 148 0.05 31.22 38.47
N ALA A 149 -1.07 30.77 37.91
CA ALA A 149 -2.30 31.56 37.82
C ALA A 149 -2.86 31.92 39.21
N ASN A 150 -2.85 30.97 40.16
CA ASN A 150 -3.29 31.23 41.54
C ASN A 150 -2.37 32.23 42.27
N ALA A 151 -1.05 32.14 42.07
CA ALA A 151 -0.10 33.07 42.70
C ALA A 151 -0.26 34.51 42.19
N GLN A 152 -0.58 34.69 40.90
CA GLN A 152 -0.83 36.02 40.31
C GLN A 152 -2.14 36.67 40.79
N MET A 153 -3.15 35.87 41.17
CA MET A 153 -4.43 36.38 41.69
C MET A 153 -4.39 36.79 43.17
N PHE A 154 -3.37 36.37 43.93
CA PHE A 154 -3.25 36.62 45.39
C PHE A 154 -2.03 37.46 45.82
N GLY A 155 -1.16 37.88 44.88
CA GLY A 155 0.12 38.55 45.17
C GLY A 155 0.15 40.07 44.96
N GLY A 156 -0.89 40.80 45.38
CA GLY A 156 -1.04 42.24 45.14
C GLY A 156 -1.09 43.13 46.38
N GLU A 157 -0.13 43.05 47.31
CA GLU A 157 0.11 44.11 48.32
C GLU A 157 1.63 44.25 48.56
N GLY A 158 2.20 45.39 48.14
CA GLY A 158 3.61 45.75 48.37
C GLY A 158 3.74 46.70 49.57
N PRO A 159 4.83 46.63 50.35
CA PRO A 159 5.02 47.49 51.53
C PRO A 159 5.53 48.87 51.11
N SER A 160 4.96 49.92 51.69
CA SER A 160 5.46 51.31 51.60
C SER A 160 6.27 51.62 52.85
N ASP A 161 7.55 51.97 52.69
CA ASP A 161 8.41 52.45 53.77
C ASP A 161 9.05 53.80 53.40
N GLY A 162 8.75 54.79 54.24
CA GLY A 162 9.65 55.81 54.78
C GLY A 162 10.41 56.78 53.87
N THR A 163 10.05 58.06 53.94
CA THR A 163 11.04 59.16 54.08
C THR A 163 10.48 60.27 54.96
N ALA A 164 11.14 60.50 56.10
CA ALA A 164 10.88 61.58 57.04
C ALA A 164 11.44 62.93 56.54
N ALA A 165 10.78 64.02 56.89
CA ALA A 165 11.43 65.33 57.06
C ALA A 165 10.75 66.10 58.23
N PRO A 166 11.51 66.81 59.07
CA PRO A 166 11.05 67.35 60.37
C PRO A 166 10.84 68.87 60.35
N THR A 167 10.56 69.44 61.54
CA THR A 167 10.51 70.87 61.94
C THR A 167 9.21 71.60 61.56
N ASP A 168 8.62 72.47 62.37
CA ASP A 168 8.90 73.02 63.70
C ASP A 168 7.60 73.72 64.19
N ASP A 169 7.54 73.95 65.50
CA ASP A 169 6.91 75.10 66.17
C ASP A 169 5.39 75.32 66.20
N ASP A 170 4.92 75.38 67.46
CA ASP A 170 4.11 76.45 68.06
C ASP A 170 2.57 76.51 67.96
N TYR A 171 2.00 76.39 69.18
CA TYR A 171 0.96 77.22 69.83
C TYR A 171 -0.54 77.09 69.49
N ASP A 172 -1.29 76.82 70.58
CA ASP A 172 -2.64 77.26 70.98
C ASP A 172 -3.71 77.59 69.91
N ASN A 173 -4.82 76.83 69.91
CA ASN A 173 -6.04 77.13 70.69
C ASN A 173 -7.10 76.04 70.45
#